data_AF-A0A967I3X7-F1
#
_entry.id   AF-A0A967I3X7-F1
#
_cell.length_a   1.000
_cell.length_b   1.000
_cell.length_c   1.000
_cell.angle_alpha   90.00
_cell.angle_beta   90.00
_cell.angle_gamma   90.00
#
_symmetry.space_group_name_H-M   'P 1'
#
loop_
_entity.id
_entity.type
_entity.pdbx_description
1 polymer ?
#
loop_
_entity_poly.entity_id
_entity_poly.type
_entity_poly.pdbx_seq_one_letter_code
_entity_poly.pdbx_strand_id
1 'polypeptide(L)'
;MKQSQLPLQESIEIMQAVEINNALAVILGNAQLLLLKDTVAPEDRAKLKAIEMSSFRIQGLVERMIESKKTATSKTPAEDRVEAITPSLTPTP
;
A
#
# COMPACT_ATOMS: atom_id res chain seq x y z
N MET A 1 -16.81 8.33 -24.34
CA MET A 1 -16.96 7.65 -23.04
C MET A 1 -15.60 7.07 -22.65
N LYS A 2 -14.91 7.65 -21.66
CA LYS A 2 -13.64 7.10 -21.17
C LYS A 2 -13.99 6.01 -20.17
N GLN A 3 -13.87 4.76 -20.62
CA GLN A 3 -14.18 3.56 -19.85
C GLN A 3 -13.20 3.46 -18.68
N SER A 4 -13.74 3.38 -17.48
CA SER A 4 -13.05 3.34 -16.20
C SER A 4 -12.03 2.19 -16.14
N GLN A 5 -10.75 2.47 -16.40
CA GLN A 5 -9.63 1.51 -16.24
C GLN A 5 -9.23 1.28 -14.77
N LEU A 6 -9.91 1.91 -13.82
CA LEU A 6 -9.55 1.96 -12.40
C LEU A 6 -9.56 0.61 -11.62
N PRO A 7 -10.46 -0.37 -11.87
CA PRO A 7 -10.54 -1.56 -11.00
C PRO A 7 -9.51 -2.66 -11.30
N LEU A 8 -9.03 -2.76 -12.54
CA LEU A 8 -8.05 -3.80 -12.92
C LEU A 8 -6.64 -3.50 -12.39
N GLN A 9 -6.23 -2.23 -12.41
CA GLN A 9 -4.91 -1.82 -11.96
C GLN A 9 -4.74 -2.02 -10.44
N GLU A 10 -5.78 -1.70 -9.66
CA GLU A 10 -5.79 -1.91 -8.21
C GLU A 10 -5.70 -3.40 -7.85
N SER A 11 -6.39 -4.27 -8.60
CA SER A 11 -6.30 -5.72 -8.42
C SER A 11 -4.89 -6.27 -8.71
N ILE A 12 -4.19 -5.75 -9.71
CA ILE A 12 -2.82 -6.19 -10.05
C ILE A 12 -1.84 -5.79 -8.94
N GLU A 13 -1.98 -4.59 -8.40
CA GLU A 13 -1.10 -4.10 -7.34
C GLU A 13 -1.29 -4.83 -6.00
N ILE A 14 -2.55 -5.17 -5.65
CA ILE A 14 -2.84 -6.01 -4.48
C ILE A 14 -2.22 -7.39 -4.65
N MET A 15 -2.35 -7.99 -5.84
CA MET A 15 -1.73 -9.29 -6.15
C MET A 15 -0.20 -9.23 -6.00
N GLN A 16 0.44 -8.18 -6.51
CA GLN A 16 1.88 -7.97 -6.37
C GLN A 16 2.30 -7.81 -4.90
N ALA A 17 1.52 -7.08 -4.09
CA ALA A 17 1.80 -6.93 -2.66
C ALA A 17 1.73 -8.28 -1.92
N VAL A 18 0.75 -9.12 -2.25
CA VAL A 18 0.63 -10.48 -1.70
C VAL A 18 1.83 -11.34 -2.11
N GLU A 19 2.24 -11.29 -3.39
CA GLU A 19 3.41 -12.03 -3.89
C GLU A 19 4.70 -11.61 -3.18
N ILE A 20 4.91 -10.30 -2.99
CA ILE A 20 6.07 -9.77 -2.25
C ILE A 20 6.05 -10.26 -0.80
N ASN A 21 4.91 -10.19 -0.12
CA ASN A 21 4.79 -10.64 1.26
C ASN A 21 5.04 -12.15 1.40
N ASN A 22 4.57 -12.96 0.46
CA ASN A 22 4.84 -14.40 0.43
C ASN A 22 6.34 -14.70 0.26
N ALA A 23 7.02 -14.00 -0.66
CA ALA A 23 8.45 -14.15 -0.84
C ALA A 23 9.24 -13.76 0.43
N LEU A 24 8.86 -12.66 1.09
CA LEU A 24 9.46 -12.21 2.33
C LEU A 24 9.24 -13.20 3.48
N ALA A 25 8.07 -13.84 3.56
CA ALA A 25 7.79 -14.87 4.57
C ALA A 25 8.75 -16.07 4.45
N VAL A 26 9.07 -16.51 3.22
CA VAL A 26 10.04 -17.58 2.98
C VAL A 26 11.46 -17.15 3.38
N ILE A 27 11.86 -15.93 3.03
CA ILE A 27 13.18 -15.38 3.40
C ILE A 27 13.32 -15.28 4.93
N LEU A 28 12.29 -14.74 5.60
CA LEU A 28 12.24 -14.62 7.05
C LEU A 28 12.32 -15.98 7.73
N GLY A 29 11.49 -16.93 7.30
CA GLY A 29 11.49 -18.29 7.87
C GLY A 29 12.87 -18.95 7.76
N ASN A 30 13.52 -18.86 6.59
CA ASN A 30 14.86 -19.40 6.40
C ASN A 30 15.91 -18.70 7.28
N ALA A 31 15.86 -17.36 7.38
CA ALA A 31 16.79 -16.62 8.22
C ALA A 31 16.64 -17.01 9.70
N GLN A 32 15.41 -17.13 10.19
CA GLN A 32 15.09 -17.54 11.55
C GLN A 32 15.55 -18.98 11.83
N LEU A 33 15.30 -19.92 10.91
CA LEU A 33 15.79 -21.30 11.03
C LEU A 33 17.31 -21.38 11.09
N LEU A 34 18.02 -20.54 10.34
CA LEU A 34 19.48 -20.44 10.43
C LEU A 34 19.94 -19.82 11.75
N LEU A 35 19.26 -18.79 12.24
CA LEU A 35 19.58 -18.15 13.53
C LEU A 35 19.40 -19.07 14.74
N LEU A 36 18.51 -20.08 14.64
CA LEU A 36 18.33 -21.13 15.65
C LEU A 36 19.48 -22.14 15.68
N LYS A 37 20.32 -22.22 14.65
CA LYS A 37 21.48 -23.12 14.62
C LYS A 37 22.65 -22.49 15.38
N ASP A 38 23.22 -23.26 16.32
CA ASP A 38 24.42 -22.85 17.07
C ASP A 38 25.70 -22.87 16.23
N THR A 39 25.64 -23.43 15.02
CA THR A 39 26.79 -23.54 14.11
C THR A 39 27.05 -22.30 13.26
N VAL A 40 26.17 -21.29 13.31
CA VAL A 40 26.31 -20.07 12.51
C VAL A 40 27.34 -19.13 13.15
N ALA A 41 28.35 -18.75 12.36
CA ALA A 41 29.38 -17.81 12.79
C ALA A 41 28.77 -16.45 13.19
N PRO A 42 29.37 -15.71 14.14
CA PRO A 42 28.84 -14.43 14.62
C PRO A 42 28.58 -13.39 13.52
N GLU A 43 29.46 -13.32 12.52
CA GLU A 43 29.31 -12.41 11.37
C GLU A 43 28.06 -12.76 10.53
N ASP A 44 27.86 -14.04 10.25
CA ASP A 44 26.70 -14.51 9.50
C ASP A 44 25.41 -14.36 10.31
N ARG A 45 25.48 -14.53 11.64
CA ARG A 45 24.36 -14.23 12.54
C ARG A 45 23.95 -12.77 12.46
N ALA A 46 24.91 -11.83 12.38
CA ALA A 46 24.62 -10.41 12.20
C ALA A 46 23.96 -10.13 10.83
N LYS A 47 24.46 -10.76 9.76
CA LYS A 47 23.86 -10.66 8.41
C LYS A 47 22.43 -11.20 8.39
N LEU A 48 22.17 -12.35 9.02
CA LEU A 48 20.83 -12.94 9.12
C LEU A 48 19.86 -12.05 9.89
N LYS A 49 20.29 -11.42 11.00
CA LYS A 49 19.49 -10.42 11.71
C LYS A 49 19.21 -9.18 10.84
N ALA A 50 20.19 -8.74 10.04
CA ALA A 50 19.98 -7.64 9.12
C ALA A 50 18.97 -7.99 8.02
N ILE A 51 18.98 -9.23 7.52
CA ILE A 51 17.98 -9.75 6.57
C ILE A 51 16.59 -9.77 7.21
N GLU A 52 16.48 -10.24 8.44
CA GLU A 52 15.21 -10.25 9.20
C GLU A 52 14.63 -8.83 9.36
N MET A 53 15.43 -7.90 9.87
CA MET A 53 15.01 -6.51 10.06
C MET A 53 14.64 -5.81 8.74
N SER A 54 15.42 -6.05 7.68
CA SER A 54 15.14 -5.51 6.35
C SER A 54 13.83 -6.04 5.79
N SER A 55 13.54 -7.32 5.99
CA SER A 55 12.32 -7.96 5.50
C SER A 55 11.08 -7.38 6.16
N PHE A 56 11.08 -7.18 7.49
CA PHE A 56 9.99 -6.50 8.19
C PHE A 56 9.79 -5.06 7.72
N ARG A 57 10.88 -4.33 7.45
CA ARG A 57 10.80 -2.96 6.94
C ARG A 57 10.17 -2.91 5.55
N ILE A 58 10.47 -3.87 4.68
CA ILE A 58 9.87 -3.97 3.35
C ILE A 58 8.37 -4.30 3.46
N GLN A 59 7.99 -5.27 4.30
CA GLN A 59 6.57 -5.60 4.54
C GLN A 59 5.78 -4.36 4.97
N GLY A 60 6.27 -3.60 5.95
CA GLY A 60 5.61 -2.38 6.40
C GLY A 60 5.56 -1.27 5.33
N LEU A 61 6.52 -1.21 4.39
CA LEU A 61 6.47 -0.29 3.26
C LEU A 61 5.39 -0.70 2.24
N VAL A 62 5.30 -2.00 1.94
CA VAL A 62 4.28 -2.56 1.04
C VAL A 62 2.88 -2.31 1.62
N GLU A 63 2.66 -2.57 2.90
CA GLU A 63 1.40 -2.30 3.60
C GLU A 63 0.99 -0.82 3.51
N ARG A 64 1.92 0.10 3.81
CA ARG A 64 1.67 1.55 3.70
C ARG A 64 1.39 2.00 2.27
N MET A 65 2.01 1.38 1.28
CA MET A 65 1.77 1.67 -0.14
C MET A 65 0.33 1.31 -0.53
N ILE A 66 -0.16 0.15 -0.10
CA ILE A 66 -1.55 -0.27 -0.32
C ILE A 66 -2.52 0.69 0.38
N GLU A 67 -2.28 1.01 1.65
CA GLU A 67 -3.17 1.87 2.44
C GLU A 67 -3.20 3.33 1.94
N SER A 68 -2.06 3.88 1.54
CA SER A 68 -1.97 5.23 0.96
C SER A 68 -2.75 5.34 -0.36
N LYS A 69 -2.81 4.27 -1.15
CA LYS A 69 -3.59 4.25 -2.40
C LYS A 69 -5.09 4.15 -2.13
N LYS A 70 -5.52 3.33 -1.16
CA LYS A 70 -6.92 3.24 -0.74
C LYS A 70 -7.49 4.59 -0.27
N THR A 71 -6.67 5.40 0.41
CA THR A 71 -7.07 6.74 0.86
C THR A 71 -7.06 7.78 -0.27
N ALA A 72 -6.19 7.62 -1.28
CA ALA A 72 -6.14 8.49 -2.46
C ALA A 72 -7.33 8.28 -3.41
N THR A 73 -7.77 7.04 -3.66
CA THR A 73 -8.98 6.76 -4.46
C THR A 73 -10.27 7.20 -3.78
N SER A 74 -10.28 7.32 -2.44
CA SER A 74 -11.43 7.83 -1.68
C SER A 74 -11.57 9.36 -1.72
N LYS A 75 -10.59 10.10 -2.25
CA LYS A 75 -10.62 11.57 -2.39
C LYS A 75 -10.82 12.01 -3.84
N THR A 76 -11.82 11.47 -4.52
CA THR A 76 -12.36 12.20 -5.69
C THR A 76 -13.31 13.27 -5.15
N PRO A 77 -13.03 14.58 -5.29
CA PRO A 77 -14.00 15.60 -4.94
C PRO A 77 -15.19 15.44 -5.89
N ALA A 78 -16.38 15.30 -5.34
CA ALA A 78 -17.61 15.52 -6.09
C ALA A 78 -17.72 17.01 -6.39
N GLU A 79 -17.00 17.49 -7.39
CA GLU A 79 -17.32 18.75 -8.06
C GLU A 79 -18.06 18.40 -9.34
N ASP A 80 -19.37 18.60 -9.34
CA ASP A 80 -19.96 19.77 -10.03
C ASP A 80 -21.47 19.53 -10.25
N ARG A 81 -22.31 20.27 -9.51
CA ARG A 81 -23.63 20.65 -10.02
C ARG A 81 -23.86 22.13 -9.70
N VAL A 82 -23.24 22.94 -10.54
CA VAL A 82 -23.61 24.32 -10.85
C VAL A 82 -25.13 24.50 -10.82
N GLU A 83 -25.62 25.50 -10.09
CA GLU A 83 -26.45 26.54 -10.68
C GLU A 83 -26.48 27.77 -9.77
N ALA A 84 -25.75 28.79 -10.23
CA ALA A 84 -25.82 30.16 -9.75
C ALA A 84 -27.22 30.72 -10.03
N ILE A 85 -27.94 31.17 -9.01
CA ILE A 85 -29.01 32.15 -9.17
C ILE A 85 -29.18 33.00 -7.90
N THR A 86 -28.58 34.19 -7.91
CA THR A 86 -29.19 35.43 -7.41
C THR A 86 -28.80 36.52 -8.42
N PRO A 87 -29.53 37.64 -8.59
CA PRO A 87 -30.63 38.18 -7.77
C PRO A 87 -31.86 38.67 -8.59
N SER A 88 -33.01 38.93 -7.96
CA SER A 88 -33.92 39.99 -8.43
C SER A 88 -34.90 40.42 -7.32
N LEU A 89 -34.78 41.67 -6.91
CA LEU A 89 -35.77 42.40 -6.13
C LEU A 89 -36.86 42.90 -7.10
N THR A 90 -38.11 42.55 -6.85
CA THR A 90 -39.26 43.30 -7.39
C THR A 90 -40.24 43.60 -6.26
N PRO A 91 -40.71 44.86 -6.15
CA PRO A 91 -41.72 45.25 -5.18
C PRO A 91 -43.11 44.87 -5.71
N THR A 92 -44.06 44.62 -4.81
CA THR A 92 -45.48 44.42 -5.15
C THR A 92 -46.31 45.55 -4.52
N PRO A 93 -47.41 45.97 -5.18
CA PRO A 93 -48.15 47.20 -4.89
C PRO A 93 -49.02 47.13 -3.64
#